data_AF-A0A6J8DDP6-F1
#
_entry.id   AF-A0A6J8DDP6-F1
#
_cell.length_a   1.000
_cell.length_b   1.000
_cell.length_c   1.000
_cell.angle_alpha   90.00
_cell.angle_beta   90.00
_cell.angle_gamma   90.00
#
_symmetry.space_group_name_H-M   'P 1'
#
loop_
_entity.id
_entity.type
_entity.pdbx_description
1 polymer ?
#
loop_
_entity_poly.entity_id
_entity_poly.type
_entity_poly.pdbx_seq_one_letter_code
_entity_poly.pdbx_strand_id
1 'polypeptide(L)'
;MKCVRQGGVLSTHLYKAYINELLLDLQKRNLGSHIGNNYVGCPTCADDIVLLSLNREEMQEMLNIVDNYSKDHRFNIHPQKSNVIIKTGNKRKDPVDSDAFKMGNNDLNCSDRTSHLGLTRSTKDETRINVDDRISLARRTLYSLIKTGVHGSNGLNPKSSYRIYQAYVLPRLLYGLETLHVNSKEMSLLSSFHLDILRKLQSLPKRTACASVYLLLGALQLNAVIHKRQLSLLFGVLNSNNETIRSLVMRQYMSGRSTGFLQNSRNFRDNGKKLTKSAINEHWTNKLRLECEEKSTLQNLAISNLGIGVTHPVWATVSSSVSDIRKAITKSRMLTGTYLLQAHRHRFNQAEVDPFCPNCRTETEDLCHVLTTFPLYMNIRMALYTPIKNFILSIISETKWATHFSNRDAICTLIVDCQNFANLDIIPNNPGKLGKIENMSRIYCYEIHKKRLSAEI
;
A
#
# COMPACT_ATOMS: atom_id res chain seq x y z
N MET A 1 -14.72 -42.68 13.50
CA MET A 1 -14.08 -41.89 12.42
C MET A 1 -12.61 -41.76 12.78
N LYS A 2 -11.69 -42.38 12.02
CA LYS A 2 -10.25 -42.21 12.24
C LYS A 2 -9.81 -40.98 11.45
N CYS A 3 -9.71 -39.85 12.14
CA CYS A 3 -9.30 -38.60 11.54
C CYS A 3 -8.04 -38.08 12.25
N VAL A 4 -7.22 -37.37 11.48
CA VAL A 4 -6.01 -36.74 12.01
C VAL A 4 -6.43 -35.46 12.75
N ARG A 5 -5.90 -35.24 13.96
CA ARG A 5 -6.32 -34.14 14.82
C ARG A 5 -6.03 -32.77 14.18
N GLN A 6 -7.03 -31.91 14.08
CA GLN A 6 -6.82 -30.52 13.66
C GLN A 6 -5.92 -29.80 14.69
N GLY A 7 -4.87 -29.14 14.20
CA GLY A 7 -3.84 -28.49 15.03
C GLY A 7 -2.71 -29.40 15.52
N GLY A 8 -2.71 -30.69 15.16
CA GLY A 8 -1.56 -31.57 15.40
C GLY A 8 -0.38 -31.24 14.49
N VAL A 9 0.84 -31.28 15.04
CA VAL A 9 2.09 -30.94 14.31
C VAL A 9 2.32 -31.84 13.10
N LEU A 10 2.01 -33.13 13.24
CA LEU A 10 2.18 -34.12 12.17
C LEU A 10 1.00 -34.14 11.18
N SER A 11 -0.10 -33.46 11.49
CA SER A 11 -1.35 -33.66 10.77
C SER A 11 -1.27 -33.29 9.29
N THR A 12 -0.59 -32.18 8.99
CA THR A 12 -0.33 -31.72 7.62
C THR A 12 0.60 -32.65 6.85
N HIS A 13 1.60 -33.26 7.50
CA HIS A 13 2.52 -34.18 6.83
C HIS A 13 1.84 -35.51 6.51
N LEU A 14 1.06 -36.05 7.45
CA LEU A 14 0.27 -37.26 7.26
C LEU A 14 -0.75 -37.08 6.13
N TYR A 15 -1.44 -35.94 6.09
CA TYR A 15 -2.38 -35.65 5.01
C TYR A 15 -1.69 -35.55 3.64
N LYS A 16 -0.52 -34.90 3.57
CA LYS A 16 0.27 -34.82 2.33
C LYS A 16 0.68 -36.20 1.83
N ALA A 17 1.20 -37.06 2.72
CA ALA A 17 1.55 -38.44 2.36
C ALA A 17 0.32 -39.22 1.86
N TYR A 18 -0.81 -39.04 2.52
CA TYR A 18 -2.07 -39.71 2.19
C TYR A 18 -2.65 -39.30 0.83
N ILE A 19 -2.54 -38.03 0.40
CA ILE A 19 -3.01 -37.61 -0.93
C ILE A 19 -1.96 -37.85 -2.03
N ASN A 20 -0.68 -38.01 -1.66
CA ASN A 20 0.40 -38.13 -2.64
C ASN A 20 0.26 -39.36 -3.56
N GLU A 21 -0.30 -40.47 -3.08
CA GLU A 21 -0.51 -41.67 -3.90
C GLU A 21 -1.48 -41.39 -5.07
N LEU A 22 -2.60 -40.70 -4.80
CA LEU A 22 -3.53 -40.24 -5.84
C LEU A 22 -2.83 -39.37 -6.90
N LEU A 23 -2.01 -38.41 -6.46
CA LEU A 23 -1.31 -37.51 -7.37
C LEU A 23 -0.27 -38.25 -8.23
N LEU A 24 0.43 -39.21 -7.64
CA LEU A 24 1.39 -40.06 -8.37
C LEU A 24 0.68 -40.96 -9.38
N ASP A 25 -0.50 -41.48 -9.07
CA ASP A 25 -1.24 -42.33 -10.00
C ASP A 25 -1.76 -41.55 -11.21
N LEU A 26 -2.27 -40.33 -11.00
CA LEU A 26 -2.63 -39.41 -12.08
C LEU A 26 -1.41 -39.06 -12.95
N GLN A 27 -0.25 -38.80 -12.31
CA GLN A 27 0.99 -38.50 -13.02
C GLN A 27 1.53 -39.70 -13.82
N LYS A 28 1.52 -40.92 -13.26
CA LYS A 28 1.99 -42.14 -13.93
C LYS A 28 1.16 -42.47 -15.17
N ARG A 29 -0.15 -42.24 -15.11
CA ARG A 29 -1.06 -42.44 -16.25
C ARG A 29 -0.96 -41.34 -17.30
N ASN A 30 -0.19 -40.28 -17.02
CA ASN A 30 0.05 -39.16 -17.93
C ASN A 30 -1.25 -38.43 -18.34
N LEU A 31 -2.24 -38.39 -17.44
CA LEU A 31 -3.57 -37.83 -17.72
C LEU A 31 -3.65 -36.36 -17.32
N GLY A 32 -4.05 -35.51 -18.27
CA GLY A 32 -4.24 -34.08 -18.06
C GLY A 32 -3.09 -33.22 -18.59
N SER A 33 -3.04 -31.98 -18.11
CA SER A 33 -2.23 -30.93 -18.71
C SER A 33 -0.74 -31.05 -18.41
N HIS A 34 0.05 -30.71 -19.43
CA HIS A 34 1.50 -30.66 -19.38
C HIS A 34 2.01 -29.28 -19.79
N ILE A 35 3.12 -28.85 -19.18
CA ILE A 35 3.88 -27.68 -19.65
C ILE A 35 5.26 -28.17 -20.07
N GLY A 36 5.39 -28.45 -21.37
CA GLY A 36 6.57 -29.12 -21.88
C GLY A 36 6.58 -30.57 -21.42
N ASN A 37 7.70 -30.99 -20.82
CA ASN A 37 7.85 -32.35 -20.30
C ASN A 37 7.37 -32.48 -18.86
N ASN A 38 6.88 -31.39 -18.26
CA ASN A 38 6.50 -31.36 -16.86
C ASN A 38 4.99 -31.51 -16.70
N TYR A 39 4.59 -32.52 -15.93
CA TYR A 39 3.20 -32.76 -15.55
C TYR A 39 2.68 -31.65 -14.64
N VAL A 40 1.54 -31.06 -15.01
CA VAL A 40 0.85 -30.02 -14.23
C VAL A 40 -0.66 -30.26 -14.15
N GLY A 41 -1.08 -31.51 -14.33
CA GLY A 41 -2.49 -31.88 -14.40
C GLY A 41 -3.23 -31.76 -13.06
N CYS A 42 -2.54 -31.86 -11.92
CA CYS A 42 -3.19 -31.95 -10.61
C CYS A 42 -2.62 -31.02 -9.51
N PRO A 43 -2.54 -29.68 -9.72
CA PRO A 43 -2.07 -28.78 -8.66
C PRO A 43 -3.00 -28.86 -7.45
N THR A 44 -2.43 -29.16 -6.28
CA THR A 44 -3.17 -29.47 -5.06
C THR A 44 -2.66 -28.63 -3.88
N CYS A 45 -3.59 -28.14 -3.06
CA CYS A 45 -3.29 -27.38 -1.86
C CYS A 45 -4.21 -27.83 -0.73
N ALA A 46 -3.68 -28.62 0.20
CA ALA A 46 -4.48 -29.31 1.22
C ALA A 46 -5.62 -30.09 0.55
N ASP A 47 -6.87 -29.87 0.97
CA ASP A 47 -8.08 -30.51 0.47
C ASP A 47 -8.57 -29.97 -0.89
N ASP A 48 -8.07 -28.83 -1.33
CA ASP A 48 -8.37 -28.28 -2.66
C ASP A 48 -7.49 -28.97 -3.72
N ILE A 49 -8.10 -29.87 -4.50
CA ILE A 49 -7.49 -30.52 -5.66
C ILE A 49 -8.03 -29.87 -6.93
N VAL A 50 -7.14 -29.36 -7.80
CA VAL A 50 -7.51 -28.89 -9.13
C VAL A 50 -7.06 -29.91 -10.15
N LEU A 51 -7.97 -30.27 -11.05
CA LEU A 51 -7.67 -31.09 -12.22
C LEU A 51 -7.65 -30.18 -13.45
N LEU A 52 -6.60 -30.28 -14.25
CA LEU A 52 -6.39 -29.52 -15.48
C LEU A 52 -6.23 -30.51 -16.63
N SER A 53 -7.04 -30.34 -17.67
CA SER A 53 -6.97 -31.11 -18.91
C SER A 53 -7.29 -30.22 -20.10
N LEU A 54 -6.74 -30.57 -21.26
CA LEU A 54 -7.11 -29.97 -22.55
C LEU A 54 -8.24 -30.74 -23.24
N ASN A 55 -8.45 -32.00 -22.85
CA ASN A 55 -9.40 -32.93 -23.44
C ASN A 55 -10.50 -33.29 -22.44
N ARG A 56 -11.74 -33.35 -22.93
CA ARG A 56 -12.92 -33.67 -22.13
C ARG A 56 -12.87 -35.11 -21.58
N GLU A 57 -12.49 -36.06 -22.43
CA GLU A 57 -12.41 -37.48 -22.07
C GLU A 57 -11.38 -37.73 -20.97
N GLU A 58 -10.17 -37.16 -21.13
CA GLU A 58 -9.13 -37.21 -20.10
C GLU A 58 -9.60 -36.60 -18.78
N MET A 59 -10.34 -35.47 -18.82
CA MET A 59 -10.88 -34.87 -17.59
C MET A 59 -11.87 -35.81 -16.88
N GLN A 60 -12.74 -36.49 -17.63
CA GLN A 60 -13.66 -37.46 -17.05
C GLN A 60 -12.91 -38.69 -16.48
N GLU A 61 -11.85 -39.15 -17.14
CA GLU A 61 -11.00 -40.22 -16.62
C GLU A 61 -10.30 -39.83 -15.32
N MET A 62 -9.74 -38.61 -15.26
CA MET A 62 -9.15 -38.06 -14.04
C MET A 62 -10.18 -38.00 -12.90
N LEU A 63 -11.41 -37.57 -13.17
CA LEU A 63 -12.51 -37.57 -12.19
C LEU A 63 -12.83 -38.98 -11.69
N ASN A 64 -12.90 -39.97 -12.59
CA ASN A 64 -13.17 -41.37 -12.23
C ASN A 64 -12.07 -41.95 -11.33
N ILE A 65 -10.80 -41.62 -11.60
CA ILE A 65 -9.67 -42.05 -10.77
C ILE A 65 -9.77 -41.44 -9.37
N VAL A 66 -10.08 -40.14 -9.29
CA VAL A 66 -10.24 -39.46 -8.00
C VAL A 66 -11.44 -40.03 -7.22
N ASP A 67 -12.56 -40.33 -7.89
CA ASP A 67 -13.74 -40.97 -7.27
C ASP A 67 -13.41 -42.36 -6.74
N ASN A 68 -12.75 -43.20 -7.53
CA ASN A 68 -12.33 -44.55 -7.09
C ASN A 68 -11.36 -44.48 -5.91
N TYR A 69 -10.35 -43.60 -5.98
CA TYR A 69 -9.42 -43.39 -4.89
C TYR A 69 -10.13 -42.96 -3.60
N SER A 70 -11.15 -42.09 -3.72
CA SER A 70 -11.95 -41.63 -2.58
C SER A 70 -12.70 -42.77 -1.90
N LYS A 71 -13.26 -43.71 -2.68
CA LYS A 71 -13.93 -44.92 -2.17
C LYS A 71 -12.96 -45.88 -1.49
N ASP A 72 -11.82 -46.14 -2.11
CA ASP A 72 -10.79 -47.05 -1.59
C ASP A 72 -10.22 -46.54 -0.26
N HIS A 73 -9.95 -45.24 -0.21
CA HIS A 73 -9.35 -44.59 0.95
C HIS A 73 -10.37 -44.05 1.96
N ARG A 74 -11.67 -44.27 1.69
CA ARG A 74 -12.81 -43.98 2.57
C ARG A 74 -12.94 -42.50 2.97
N PHE A 75 -12.76 -41.60 2.00
CA PHE A 75 -13.10 -40.19 2.16
C PHE A 75 -14.12 -39.75 1.11
N ASN A 76 -14.89 -38.72 1.44
CA ASN A 76 -15.96 -38.23 0.57
C ASN A 76 -15.55 -36.92 -0.09
N ILE A 77 -15.74 -36.83 -1.40
CA ILE A 77 -15.66 -35.58 -2.15
C ILE A 77 -17.08 -35.02 -2.23
N HIS A 78 -17.24 -33.72 -1.98
CA HIS A 78 -18.55 -33.07 -1.99
C HIS A 78 -18.87 -32.52 -3.38
N PRO A 79 -19.74 -33.17 -4.18
CA PRO A 79 -19.97 -32.77 -5.57
C PRO A 79 -20.53 -31.34 -5.68
N GLN A 80 -21.33 -30.91 -4.69
CA GLN A 80 -21.88 -29.54 -4.65
C GLN A 80 -20.83 -28.44 -4.43
N LYS A 81 -19.68 -28.78 -3.82
CA LYS A 81 -18.56 -27.84 -3.65
C LYS A 81 -17.56 -27.91 -4.81
N SER A 82 -17.61 -28.98 -5.59
CA SER A 82 -16.78 -29.20 -6.77
C SER A 82 -17.41 -28.50 -7.97
N ASN A 83 -16.62 -27.68 -8.65
CA ASN A 83 -17.07 -26.92 -9.82
C ASN A 83 -16.13 -27.18 -10.99
N VAL A 84 -16.70 -27.21 -12.20
CA VAL A 84 -15.93 -27.29 -13.44
C VAL A 84 -16.02 -25.95 -14.17
N ILE A 85 -14.85 -25.43 -14.57
CA ILE A 85 -14.73 -24.31 -15.52
C ILE A 85 -14.30 -24.88 -16.86
N ILE A 86 -15.06 -24.57 -17.90
CA ILE A 86 -14.68 -24.89 -19.28
C ILE A 86 -14.23 -23.58 -19.95
N LYS A 87 -12.95 -23.49 -20.31
CA LYS A 87 -12.43 -22.39 -21.12
C LYS A 87 -12.34 -22.80 -22.58
N THR A 88 -13.31 -22.38 -23.39
CA THR A 88 -13.24 -22.48 -24.85
C THR A 88 -12.49 -21.28 -25.43
N GLY A 89 -11.59 -21.52 -26.38
CA GLY A 89 -10.94 -20.43 -27.11
C GLY A 89 -11.94 -19.62 -27.93
N ASN A 90 -11.58 -18.39 -28.33
CA ASN A 90 -12.41 -17.40 -29.03
C ASN A 90 -13.09 -17.87 -30.35
N LYS A 91 -12.90 -19.11 -30.78
CA LYS A 91 -13.38 -19.64 -32.07
C LYS A 91 -14.58 -20.60 -31.98
N ARG A 92 -15.04 -21.02 -30.79
CA ARG A 92 -16.24 -21.86 -30.66
C ARG A 92 -17.37 -21.08 -30.00
N LYS A 93 -18.38 -20.77 -30.81
CA LYS A 93 -19.69 -20.20 -30.42
C LYS A 93 -20.72 -21.28 -30.13
N ASP A 94 -20.30 -22.53 -29.98
CA ASP A 94 -21.24 -23.60 -29.66
C ASP A 94 -21.65 -23.43 -28.19
N PRO A 95 -22.96 -23.56 -27.87
CA PRO A 95 -23.39 -23.63 -26.49
C PRO A 95 -22.58 -24.73 -25.79
N VAL A 96 -22.16 -24.47 -24.55
CA VAL A 96 -21.45 -25.44 -23.72
C VAL A 96 -22.30 -26.71 -23.69
N ASP A 97 -21.93 -27.69 -24.52
CA ASP A 97 -22.75 -28.88 -24.70
C ASP A 97 -22.78 -29.62 -23.36
N SER A 98 -23.98 -29.64 -22.80
CA SER A 98 -24.30 -29.93 -21.41
C SER A 98 -24.32 -31.43 -21.12
N ASP A 99 -23.37 -32.17 -21.66
CA ASP A 99 -23.02 -33.42 -21.02
C ASP A 99 -22.36 -33.02 -19.70
N ALA A 100 -22.98 -33.34 -18.56
CA ALA A 100 -22.40 -33.01 -17.27
C ALA A 100 -21.13 -33.84 -17.04
N PHE A 101 -20.07 -33.23 -16.53
CA PHE A 101 -18.98 -34.00 -15.94
C PHE A 101 -19.52 -34.73 -14.73
N LYS A 102 -19.20 -36.01 -14.58
CA LYS A 102 -19.72 -36.84 -13.50
C LYS A 102 -18.64 -37.15 -12.49
N MET A 103 -19.02 -37.16 -11.21
CA MET A 103 -18.22 -37.68 -10.12
C MET A 103 -18.98 -38.84 -9.49
N GLY A 104 -18.60 -40.06 -9.88
CA GLY A 104 -19.41 -41.25 -9.61
C GLY A 104 -20.78 -41.13 -10.28
N ASN A 105 -21.85 -41.16 -9.49
CA ASN A 105 -23.23 -41.03 -9.97
C ASN A 105 -23.77 -39.59 -9.93
N ASN A 106 -22.98 -38.62 -9.47
CA ASN A 106 -23.41 -37.24 -9.30
C ASN A 106 -22.91 -36.35 -10.44
N ASP A 107 -23.77 -35.48 -10.95
CA ASP A 107 -23.39 -34.45 -11.91
C ASP A 107 -22.66 -33.30 -11.21
N LEU A 108 -21.56 -32.83 -11.80
CA LEU A 108 -20.81 -31.67 -11.34
C LEU A 108 -21.36 -30.38 -11.94
N ASN A 109 -21.34 -29.32 -11.13
CA ASN A 109 -21.76 -28.00 -11.57
C ASN A 109 -20.73 -27.39 -12.53
N CYS A 110 -21.13 -27.20 -13.78
CA CYS A 110 -20.40 -26.37 -14.73
C CYS A 110 -20.75 -24.89 -14.48
N SER A 111 -19.74 -24.08 -14.16
CA SER A 111 -19.94 -22.68 -13.84
C SER A 111 -18.92 -21.79 -14.55
N ASP A 112 -19.34 -20.56 -14.87
CA ASP A 112 -18.43 -19.56 -15.44
C ASP A 112 -17.41 -19.03 -14.43
N ARG A 113 -17.72 -19.15 -13.13
CA ARG A 113 -16.93 -18.60 -12.03
C ARG A 113 -16.81 -19.59 -10.88
N THR A 114 -15.59 -19.79 -10.38
CA THR A 114 -15.34 -20.51 -9.12
C THR A 114 -14.24 -19.84 -8.32
N SER A 115 -14.37 -19.92 -6.99
CA SER A 115 -13.36 -19.45 -6.04
C SER A 115 -12.36 -20.58 -5.76
N HIS A 116 -11.08 -20.29 -5.92
CA HIS A 116 -10.00 -21.21 -5.61
C HIS A 116 -8.90 -20.46 -4.84
N LEU A 117 -8.51 -20.98 -3.66
CA LEU A 117 -7.57 -20.34 -2.74
C LEU A 117 -7.88 -18.86 -2.48
N GLY A 118 -9.17 -18.56 -2.37
CA GLY A 118 -9.65 -17.20 -2.12
C GLY A 118 -9.50 -16.23 -3.30
N LEU A 119 -9.31 -16.71 -4.53
CA LEU A 119 -9.41 -15.92 -5.76
C LEU A 119 -10.51 -16.47 -6.67
N THR A 120 -11.33 -15.59 -7.22
CA THR A 120 -12.35 -15.94 -8.20
C THR A 120 -11.69 -16.10 -9.57
N ARG A 121 -11.79 -17.30 -10.13
CA ARG A 121 -11.39 -17.62 -11.50
C ARG A 121 -12.63 -17.58 -12.39
N SER A 122 -12.52 -16.94 -13.54
CA SER A 122 -13.61 -16.75 -14.51
C SER A 122 -13.20 -17.26 -15.90
N THR A 123 -14.18 -17.73 -16.67
CA THR A 123 -14.01 -18.06 -18.09
C THR A 123 -13.57 -16.84 -18.90
N LYS A 124 -14.07 -15.64 -18.55
CA LYS A 124 -13.87 -14.37 -19.27
C LYS A 124 -12.70 -13.50 -18.78
N ASP A 125 -11.80 -14.07 -17.96
CA ASP A 125 -10.63 -13.40 -17.36
C ASP A 125 -10.97 -12.07 -16.65
N GLU A 126 -12.01 -12.10 -15.81
CA GLU A 126 -12.52 -10.94 -15.08
C GLU A 126 -11.71 -10.63 -13.80
N THR A 127 -10.51 -10.06 -13.96
CA THR A 127 -9.64 -9.65 -12.83
C THR A 127 -10.34 -8.67 -11.88
N ARG A 128 -11.24 -7.84 -12.41
CA ARG A 128 -11.97 -6.81 -11.66
C ARG A 128 -12.69 -7.32 -10.42
N ILE A 129 -13.31 -8.50 -10.50
CA ILE A 129 -14.06 -9.10 -9.38
C ILE A 129 -13.13 -9.31 -8.18
N ASN A 130 -11.93 -9.86 -8.43
CA ASN A 130 -10.93 -10.06 -7.38
C ASN A 130 -10.50 -8.74 -6.75
N VAL A 131 -10.32 -7.69 -7.55
CA VAL A 131 -9.94 -6.36 -7.08
C VAL A 131 -11.02 -5.77 -6.16
N ASP A 132 -12.28 -5.84 -6.57
CA ASP A 132 -13.40 -5.33 -5.78
C ASP A 132 -13.61 -6.13 -4.48
N ASP A 133 -13.44 -7.45 -4.54
CA ASP A 133 -13.47 -8.33 -3.36
C ASP A 133 -12.33 -7.99 -2.38
N ARG A 134 -11.11 -7.77 -2.89
CA ARG A 134 -9.95 -7.38 -2.07
C ARG A 134 -10.18 -6.04 -1.39
N ILE A 135 -10.71 -5.06 -2.12
CA ILE A 135 -11.04 -3.74 -1.55
C ILE A 135 -12.12 -3.86 -0.48
N SER A 136 -13.16 -4.67 -0.73
CA SER A 136 -14.23 -4.91 0.23
C SER A 136 -13.72 -5.59 1.49
N LEU A 137 -12.83 -6.58 1.37
CA LEU A 137 -12.19 -7.24 2.51
C LEU A 137 -11.26 -6.29 3.29
N ALA A 138 -10.44 -5.52 2.59
CA ALA A 138 -9.56 -4.52 3.19
C ALA A 138 -10.37 -3.44 3.92
N ARG A 139 -11.48 -2.99 3.34
CA ARG A 139 -12.40 -2.02 3.94
C ARG A 139 -13.04 -2.57 5.22
N ARG A 140 -13.55 -3.81 5.21
CA ARG A 140 -14.07 -4.48 6.41
C ARG A 140 -13.02 -4.58 7.51
N THR A 141 -11.79 -4.96 7.14
CA THR A 141 -10.65 -5.05 8.08
C THR A 141 -10.27 -3.67 8.63
N LEU A 142 -10.33 -2.61 7.82
CA LEU A 142 -10.08 -1.26 8.31
C LEU A 142 -11.16 -0.82 9.30
N TYR A 143 -12.44 -1.07 8.99
CA TYR A 143 -13.55 -0.70 9.87
C TYR A 143 -13.50 -1.38 11.23
N SER A 144 -13.07 -2.65 11.30
CA SER A 144 -12.88 -3.33 12.58
C SER A 144 -11.75 -2.72 13.42
N LEU A 145 -10.76 -2.10 12.78
CA LEU A 145 -9.62 -1.42 13.44
C LEU A 145 -9.91 0.03 13.83
N ILE A 146 -11.04 0.62 13.43
CA ILE A 146 -11.36 1.99 13.85
C ILE A 146 -11.46 2.08 15.38
N LYS A 147 -12.03 1.06 16.03
CA LYS A 147 -12.16 1.02 17.49
C LYS A 147 -10.82 0.96 18.23
N THR A 148 -9.74 0.54 17.57
CA THR A 148 -8.39 0.53 18.15
C THR A 148 -7.66 1.85 17.97
N GLY A 149 -8.32 2.87 17.41
CA GLY A 149 -7.76 4.19 17.19
C GLY A 149 -7.16 4.39 15.79
N VAL A 150 -7.38 3.48 14.83
CA VAL A 150 -6.95 3.64 13.43
C VAL A 150 -7.94 4.53 12.67
N HIS A 151 -8.08 5.77 13.15
CA HIS A 151 -8.85 6.83 12.51
C HIS A 151 -8.07 8.15 12.62
N GLY A 152 -8.57 9.20 11.96
CA GLY A 152 -7.87 10.48 11.86
C GLY A 152 -7.82 11.28 13.16
N SER A 153 -8.62 12.34 13.24
CA SER A 153 -8.42 13.48 14.16
C SER A 153 -8.36 13.17 15.67
N ASN A 154 -8.91 12.05 16.09
CA ASN A 154 -8.94 11.60 17.49
C ASN A 154 -8.32 10.20 17.67
N GLY A 155 -7.59 9.70 16.67
CA GLY A 155 -7.02 8.36 16.68
C GLY A 155 -5.58 8.35 17.19
N LEU A 156 -4.88 7.26 16.90
CA LEU A 156 -3.46 7.08 17.16
C LEU A 156 -2.62 7.99 16.26
N ASN A 157 -1.36 8.22 16.66
CA ASN A 157 -0.36 8.89 15.83
C ASN A 157 -0.35 8.27 14.40
N PRO A 158 -0.43 9.08 13.32
CA PRO A 158 -0.45 8.58 11.94
C PRO A 158 0.70 7.61 11.61
N LYS A 159 1.88 7.77 12.22
CA LYS A 159 3.00 6.82 12.09
C LYS A 159 2.61 5.42 12.60
N SER A 160 2.00 5.34 13.77
CA SER A 160 1.55 4.09 14.39
C SER A 160 0.36 3.51 13.62
N SER A 161 -0.61 4.34 13.26
CA SER A 161 -1.77 3.94 12.44
C SER A 161 -1.34 3.37 11.09
N TYR A 162 -0.31 3.95 10.45
CA TYR A 162 0.24 3.43 9.20
C TYR A 162 0.89 2.05 9.38
N ARG A 163 1.60 1.81 10.49
CA ARG A 163 2.16 0.48 10.80
C ARG A 163 1.06 -0.58 10.99
N ILE A 164 -0.02 -0.23 11.69
CA ILE A 164 -1.18 -1.12 11.84
C ILE A 164 -1.82 -1.38 10.47
N TYR A 165 -2.00 -0.35 9.64
CA TYR A 165 -2.49 -0.49 8.28
C TYR A 165 -1.62 -1.44 7.44
N GLN A 166 -0.29 -1.28 7.49
CA GLN A 166 0.66 -2.16 6.79
C GLN A 166 0.61 -3.61 7.28
N ALA A 167 0.35 -3.83 8.57
CA ALA A 167 0.34 -5.15 9.18
C ALA A 167 -0.97 -5.93 8.92
N TYR A 168 -2.12 -5.26 8.94
CA TYR A 168 -3.43 -5.94 8.91
C TYR A 168 -4.22 -5.71 7.62
N VAL A 169 -4.27 -4.47 7.13
CA VAL A 169 -5.14 -4.10 6.00
C VAL A 169 -4.45 -4.33 4.67
N LEU A 170 -3.20 -3.88 4.54
CA LEU A 170 -2.43 -3.98 3.30
C LEU A 170 -2.23 -5.44 2.83
N PRO A 171 -1.96 -6.43 3.70
CA PRO A 171 -1.84 -7.82 3.27
C PRO A 171 -3.17 -8.38 2.75
N ARG A 172 -4.31 -7.99 3.35
CA ARG A 172 -5.65 -8.39 2.90
C ARG A 172 -6.01 -7.76 1.56
N LEU A 173 -5.64 -6.49 1.34
CA LEU A 173 -5.83 -5.79 0.08
C LEU A 173 -5.03 -6.42 -1.06
N LEU A 174 -3.79 -6.83 -0.79
CA LEU A 174 -2.85 -7.26 -1.81
C LEU A 174 -2.87 -8.77 -2.10
N TYR A 175 -3.52 -9.56 -1.24
CA TYR A 175 -3.49 -11.02 -1.36
C TYR A 175 -3.92 -11.51 -2.75
N GLY A 176 -3.03 -12.22 -3.43
CA GLY A 176 -3.28 -12.87 -4.71
C GLY A 176 -3.19 -11.93 -5.91
N LEU A 177 -3.12 -10.61 -5.72
CA LEU A 177 -2.95 -9.64 -6.81
C LEU A 177 -1.59 -9.78 -7.48
N GLU A 178 -0.57 -10.31 -6.78
CA GLU A 178 0.73 -10.62 -7.37
C GLU A 178 0.66 -11.73 -8.44
N THR A 179 -0.42 -12.50 -8.50
CA THR A 179 -0.64 -13.57 -9.49
C THR A 179 -1.55 -13.17 -10.65
N LEU A 180 -2.13 -11.97 -10.60
CA LEU A 180 -3.12 -11.50 -11.58
C LEU A 180 -2.51 -10.41 -12.46
N HIS A 181 -3.01 -10.32 -13.70
CA HIS A 181 -2.72 -9.20 -14.58
C HIS A 181 -3.68 -8.04 -14.27
N VAL A 182 -3.24 -7.12 -13.41
CA VAL A 182 -4.04 -5.95 -13.01
C VAL A 182 -3.90 -4.86 -14.07
N ASN A 183 -5.01 -4.46 -14.69
CA ASN A 183 -4.99 -3.41 -15.71
C ASN A 183 -4.84 -2.01 -15.10
N SER A 184 -4.58 -1.00 -15.93
CA SER A 184 -4.36 0.39 -15.48
C SER A 184 -5.56 0.98 -14.74
N LYS A 185 -6.80 0.65 -15.13
CA LYS A 185 -8.04 1.13 -14.50
C LYS A 185 -8.23 0.54 -13.10
N GLU A 186 -8.02 -0.76 -12.95
CA GLU A 186 -8.02 -1.49 -11.67
C GLU A 186 -6.91 -0.99 -10.75
N MET A 187 -5.73 -0.75 -11.31
CA MET A 187 -4.59 -0.22 -10.56
C MET A 187 -4.87 1.20 -10.04
N SER A 188 -5.52 2.04 -10.85
CA SER A 188 -5.95 3.38 -10.42
C SER A 188 -6.97 3.31 -9.28
N LEU A 189 -7.91 2.37 -9.35
CA LEU A 189 -8.91 2.15 -8.29
C LEU A 189 -8.27 1.67 -6.99
N LEU A 190 -7.36 0.69 -7.05
CA LEU A 190 -6.58 0.21 -5.92
C LEU A 190 -5.74 1.32 -5.29
N SER A 191 -5.05 2.12 -6.13
CA SER A 191 -4.25 3.26 -5.70
C SER A 191 -5.09 4.34 -5.04
N SER A 192 -6.26 4.64 -5.59
CA SER A 192 -7.21 5.60 -5.02
C SER A 192 -7.68 5.15 -3.64
N PHE A 193 -8.05 3.88 -3.49
CA PHE A 193 -8.43 3.31 -2.19
C PHE A 193 -7.30 3.39 -1.16
N HIS A 194 -6.07 3.02 -1.55
CA HIS A 194 -4.90 3.11 -0.69
C HIS A 194 -4.62 4.55 -0.24
N LEU A 195 -4.60 5.48 -1.20
CA LEU A 195 -4.31 6.89 -0.93
C LEU A 195 -5.38 7.56 -0.07
N ASP A 196 -6.66 7.23 -0.28
CA ASP A 196 -7.75 7.73 0.55
C ASP A 196 -7.61 7.28 2.01
N ILE A 197 -7.13 6.07 2.25
CA ILE A 197 -6.82 5.61 3.60
C ILE A 197 -5.65 6.41 4.18
N LEU A 198 -4.54 6.57 3.44
CA LEU A 198 -3.38 7.33 3.93
C LEU A 198 -3.73 8.79 4.27
N ARG A 199 -4.61 9.43 3.48
CA ARG A 199 -5.14 10.76 3.79
C ARG A 199 -5.97 10.78 5.08
N LYS A 200 -6.86 9.79 5.25
CA LYS A 200 -7.68 9.65 6.47
C LYS A 200 -6.83 9.44 7.71
N LEU A 201 -5.79 8.59 7.63
CA LEU A 201 -4.86 8.36 8.75
C LEU A 201 -4.16 9.65 9.19
N GLN A 202 -3.84 10.54 8.24
CA GLN A 202 -3.17 11.81 8.51
C GLN A 202 -4.14 12.99 8.75
N SER A 203 -5.47 12.76 8.70
CA SER A 203 -6.50 13.80 8.75
C SER A 203 -6.33 14.91 7.70
N LEU A 204 -5.78 14.55 6.53
CA LEU A 204 -5.54 15.45 5.41
C LEU A 204 -6.75 15.51 4.45
N PRO A 205 -7.06 16.67 3.87
CA PRO A 205 -8.15 16.80 2.89
C PRO A 205 -7.94 15.95 1.63
N LYS A 206 -9.02 15.59 0.91
CA LYS A 206 -8.95 14.85 -0.37
C LYS A 206 -8.11 15.55 -1.44
N ARG A 207 -8.13 16.89 -1.44
CA ARG A 207 -7.36 17.74 -2.37
C ARG A 207 -5.84 17.76 -2.13
N THR A 208 -5.35 17.12 -1.07
CA THR A 208 -3.93 17.10 -0.75
C THR A 208 -3.15 16.38 -1.87
N ALA A 209 -2.06 17.00 -2.31
CA ALA A 209 -1.19 16.46 -3.35
C ALA A 209 -0.72 15.04 -3.00
N CYS A 210 -0.90 14.10 -3.93
CA CYS A 210 -0.65 12.67 -3.71
C CYS A 210 0.76 12.40 -3.20
N ALA A 211 1.77 13.07 -3.77
CA ALA A 211 3.16 12.86 -3.41
C ALA A 211 3.48 13.19 -1.95
N SER A 212 2.96 14.31 -1.45
CA SER A 212 3.12 14.70 -0.04
C SER A 212 2.53 13.68 0.94
N VAL A 213 1.37 13.08 0.61
CA VAL A 213 0.70 12.08 1.46
C VAL A 213 1.60 10.85 1.65
N TYR A 214 2.28 10.42 0.58
CA TYR A 214 3.23 9.31 0.62
C TYR A 214 4.49 9.68 1.41
N LEU A 215 5.13 10.80 1.08
CA LEU A 215 6.40 11.22 1.68
C LEU A 215 6.27 11.51 3.19
N LEU A 216 5.17 12.12 3.64
CA LEU A 216 4.97 12.41 5.06
C LEU A 216 4.99 11.15 5.94
N LEU A 217 4.45 10.03 5.44
CA LEU A 217 4.46 8.74 6.15
C LEU A 217 5.70 7.89 5.84
N GLY A 218 6.43 8.21 4.77
CA GLY A 218 7.42 7.31 4.17
C GLY A 218 6.76 6.11 3.48
N ALA A 219 5.52 6.28 2.99
CA ALA A 219 4.72 5.23 2.38
C ALA A 219 5.08 5.03 0.89
N LEU A 220 5.15 3.78 0.46
CA LEU A 220 5.37 3.43 -0.95
C LEU A 220 4.04 3.43 -1.72
N GLN A 221 4.05 3.89 -2.98
CA GLN A 221 2.89 3.80 -3.86
C GLN A 221 2.43 2.34 -4.05
N LEU A 222 1.12 2.11 -4.16
CA LEU A 222 0.58 0.76 -4.17
C LEU A 222 1.07 -0.09 -5.36
N ASN A 223 1.20 0.52 -6.54
CA ASN A 223 1.73 -0.15 -7.74
C ASN A 223 3.13 -0.73 -7.47
N ALA A 224 3.98 0.06 -6.83
CA ALA A 224 5.33 -0.36 -6.49
C ALA A 224 5.34 -1.47 -5.43
N VAL A 225 4.40 -1.45 -4.49
CA VAL A 225 4.22 -2.55 -3.53
C VAL A 225 3.82 -3.84 -4.24
N ILE A 226 2.90 -3.78 -5.21
CA ILE A 226 2.49 -4.94 -6.03
C ILE A 226 3.67 -5.46 -6.86
N HIS A 227 4.37 -4.60 -7.59
CA HIS A 227 5.54 -5.00 -8.39
C HIS A 227 6.63 -5.62 -7.52
N LYS A 228 6.87 -5.06 -6.33
CA LYS A 228 7.82 -5.64 -5.37
C LYS A 228 7.41 -7.05 -4.93
N ARG A 229 6.11 -7.31 -4.74
CA ARG A 229 5.59 -8.66 -4.41
C ARG A 229 5.68 -9.60 -5.60
N GLN A 230 5.35 -9.14 -6.80
CA GLN A 230 5.52 -9.91 -8.04
C GLN A 230 6.98 -10.32 -8.27
N LEU A 231 7.92 -9.39 -8.11
CA LEU A 231 9.35 -9.69 -8.17
C LEU A 231 9.77 -10.65 -7.06
N SER A 232 9.30 -10.46 -5.83
CA SER A 232 9.60 -11.38 -4.73
C SER A 232 9.06 -12.79 -4.98
N LEU A 233 7.88 -12.91 -5.60
CA LEU A 233 7.29 -14.20 -6.00
C LEU A 233 8.13 -14.83 -7.11
N LEU A 234 8.47 -14.07 -8.15
CA LEU A 234 9.33 -14.50 -9.25
C LEU A 234 10.67 -15.04 -8.73
N PHE A 235 11.37 -14.26 -7.90
CA PHE A 235 12.62 -14.71 -7.28
C PHE A 235 12.42 -15.93 -6.39
N GLY A 236 11.30 -16.03 -5.67
CA GLY A 236 10.97 -17.20 -4.87
C GLY A 236 10.83 -18.46 -5.72
N VAL A 237 10.13 -18.36 -6.86
CA VAL A 237 9.91 -19.47 -7.78
C VAL A 237 11.19 -19.88 -8.51
N LEU A 238 11.97 -18.92 -9.00
CA LEU A 238 13.24 -19.20 -9.70
C LEU A 238 14.25 -19.94 -8.80
N ASN A 239 14.19 -19.70 -7.49
CA ASN A 239 15.02 -20.35 -6.48
C ASN A 239 14.37 -21.59 -5.85
N SER A 240 13.17 -21.99 -6.31
CA SER A 240 12.53 -23.19 -5.78
C SER A 240 13.24 -24.45 -6.25
N ASN A 241 13.34 -25.46 -5.37
CA ASN A 241 13.87 -26.78 -5.71
C ASN A 241 12.94 -27.57 -6.64
N ASN A 242 11.70 -27.09 -6.85
CA ASN A 242 10.73 -27.77 -7.69
C ASN A 242 10.97 -27.41 -9.16
N GLU A 243 11.49 -28.38 -9.92
CA GLU A 243 11.83 -28.19 -11.33
C GLU A 243 10.61 -27.85 -12.20
N THR A 244 9.43 -28.39 -11.88
CA THR A 244 8.21 -28.10 -12.63
C THR A 244 7.86 -26.62 -12.58
N ILE A 245 7.75 -26.04 -11.38
CA ILE A 245 7.40 -24.63 -11.18
C ILE A 245 8.49 -23.71 -11.76
N ARG A 246 9.77 -24.05 -11.55
CA ARG A 246 10.91 -23.30 -12.10
C ARG A 246 10.88 -23.28 -13.63
N SER A 247 10.67 -24.42 -14.27
CA SER A 247 10.61 -24.53 -15.73
C SER A 247 9.45 -23.73 -16.33
N LEU A 248 8.31 -23.68 -15.62
CA LEU A 248 7.08 -23.01 -16.02
C LEU A 248 7.32 -21.50 -16.14
N VAL A 249 7.90 -20.92 -15.09
CA VAL A 249 8.26 -19.50 -15.05
C VAL A 249 9.36 -19.17 -16.07
N MET A 250 10.40 -20.00 -16.18
CA MET A 250 11.48 -19.78 -17.15
C MET A 250 10.95 -19.76 -18.58
N ARG A 251 10.02 -20.66 -18.92
CA ARG A 251 9.42 -20.72 -20.25
C ARG A 251 8.57 -19.48 -20.56
N GLN A 252 7.73 -19.04 -19.62
CA GLN A 252 6.95 -17.80 -19.79
C GLN A 252 7.88 -16.59 -19.93
N TYR A 253 8.98 -16.54 -19.17
CA TYR A 253 9.95 -15.45 -19.25
C TYR A 253 10.70 -15.44 -20.58
N MET A 254 11.09 -16.61 -21.11
CA MET A 254 11.75 -16.73 -22.42
C MET A 254 10.84 -16.39 -23.61
N SER A 255 9.52 -16.55 -23.45
CA SER A 255 8.56 -16.05 -24.44
C SER A 255 8.43 -14.52 -24.45
N GLY A 256 8.86 -13.85 -23.36
CA GLY A 256 9.06 -12.40 -23.31
C GLY A 256 10.45 -12.03 -23.84
N ARG A 257 10.56 -11.00 -24.68
CA ARG A 257 11.79 -10.57 -25.38
C ARG A 257 12.90 -10.00 -24.46
N SER A 258 13.26 -10.63 -23.34
CA SER A 258 14.34 -10.15 -22.46
C SER A 258 15.14 -11.29 -21.85
N THR A 259 16.25 -11.64 -22.51
CA THR A 259 17.13 -12.78 -22.21
C THR A 259 18.27 -12.48 -21.24
N GLY A 260 18.50 -11.22 -20.87
CA GLY A 260 19.70 -10.81 -20.10
C GLY A 260 19.70 -11.10 -18.60
N PHE A 261 18.55 -11.43 -17.99
CA PHE A 261 18.43 -11.50 -16.52
C PHE A 261 18.83 -12.87 -15.92
N LEU A 262 18.92 -13.92 -16.73
CA LEU A 262 19.00 -15.31 -16.25
C LEU A 262 20.40 -15.76 -15.81
N GLN A 263 21.47 -15.23 -16.40
CA GLN A 263 22.85 -15.66 -16.10
C GLN A 263 23.33 -15.30 -14.69
N ASN A 264 22.71 -14.31 -14.03
CA ASN A 264 23.12 -13.84 -12.69
C ASN A 264 22.19 -14.28 -11.54
N SER A 265 21.19 -15.12 -11.82
CA SER A 265 20.08 -15.41 -10.89
C SER A 265 20.50 -16.16 -9.61
N ARG A 266 21.53 -17.02 -9.65
CA ARG A 266 21.99 -17.78 -8.47
C ARG A 266 22.79 -16.94 -7.46
N ASN A 267 23.54 -15.94 -7.92
CA ASN A 267 24.28 -15.01 -7.04
C ASN A 267 23.38 -13.91 -6.44
N PHE A 268 22.11 -13.85 -6.87
CA PHE A 268 21.12 -12.84 -6.46
C PHE A 268 20.32 -13.21 -5.19
N ARG A 269 20.71 -14.30 -4.50
CA ARG A 269 19.94 -14.95 -3.42
C ARG A 269 19.60 -14.01 -2.25
N ASP A 270 20.58 -13.26 -1.74
CA ASP A 270 20.40 -12.37 -0.58
C ASP A 270 20.67 -10.89 -0.88
N ASN A 271 21.67 -10.61 -1.72
CA ASN A 271 21.97 -9.24 -2.16
C ASN A 271 20.92 -8.73 -3.15
N GLY A 272 20.36 -9.61 -3.99
CA GLY A 272 19.39 -9.24 -5.01
C GLY A 272 18.13 -8.60 -4.47
N LYS A 273 17.47 -9.25 -3.50
CA LYS A 273 16.26 -8.69 -2.86
C LYS A 273 16.52 -7.36 -2.16
N LYS A 274 17.69 -7.22 -1.51
CA LYS A 274 18.10 -5.98 -0.85
C LYS A 274 18.37 -4.88 -1.88
N LEU A 275 19.11 -5.17 -2.94
CA LEU A 275 19.40 -4.25 -4.04
C LEU A 275 18.12 -3.82 -4.76
N THR A 276 17.24 -4.76 -5.11
CA THR A 276 15.94 -4.45 -5.72
C THR A 276 15.07 -3.60 -4.80
N LYS A 277 15.03 -3.90 -3.49
CA LYS A 277 14.31 -3.08 -2.52
C LYS A 277 14.90 -1.67 -2.44
N SER A 278 16.23 -1.53 -2.41
CA SER A 278 16.91 -0.24 -2.37
C SER A 278 16.61 0.58 -3.63
N ALA A 279 16.81 -0.02 -4.80
CA ALA A 279 16.56 0.62 -6.10
C ALA A 279 15.10 1.05 -6.29
N ILE A 280 14.13 0.20 -5.88
CA ILE A 280 12.70 0.57 -5.91
C ILE A 280 12.45 1.77 -4.99
N ASN A 281 12.95 1.71 -3.74
CA ASN A 281 12.75 2.80 -2.79
C ASN A 281 13.38 4.10 -3.27
N GLU A 282 14.59 4.05 -3.83
CA GLU A 282 15.31 5.19 -4.39
C GLU A 282 14.58 5.79 -5.59
N HIS A 283 14.20 4.97 -6.58
CA HIS A 283 13.44 5.40 -7.74
C HIS A 283 12.15 6.12 -7.35
N TRP A 284 11.35 5.51 -6.47
CA TRP A 284 10.08 6.10 -6.03
C TRP A 284 10.27 7.30 -5.12
N THR A 285 11.34 7.35 -4.33
CA THR A 285 11.70 8.54 -3.56
C THR A 285 11.96 9.70 -4.53
N ASN A 286 12.86 9.52 -5.51
CA ASN A 286 13.20 10.57 -6.46
C ASN A 286 11.99 11.03 -7.28
N LYS A 287 11.17 10.09 -7.76
CA LYS A 287 9.95 10.43 -8.50
C LYS A 287 8.96 11.25 -7.68
N LEU A 288 8.70 10.85 -6.43
CA LEU A 288 7.80 11.58 -5.54
C LEU A 288 8.36 12.96 -5.16
N ARG A 289 9.67 13.10 -5.06
CA ARG A 289 10.33 14.39 -4.80
C ARG A 289 10.14 15.36 -5.96
N LEU A 290 10.39 14.91 -7.19
CA LEU A 290 10.14 15.71 -8.40
C LEU A 290 8.67 16.14 -8.50
N GLU A 291 7.72 15.23 -8.25
CA GLU A 291 6.29 15.54 -8.23
C GLU A 291 5.92 16.59 -7.16
N CYS A 292 6.69 16.70 -6.07
CA CYS A 292 6.49 17.72 -5.05
C CYS A 292 7.08 19.08 -5.45
N GLU A 293 8.25 19.10 -6.10
CA GLU A 293 8.93 20.33 -6.56
C GLU A 293 8.08 21.09 -7.58
N GLU A 294 7.33 20.39 -8.42
CA GLU A 294 6.40 21.00 -9.38
C GLU A 294 5.17 21.68 -8.74
N LYS A 295 4.93 21.49 -7.43
CA LYS A 295 3.71 21.98 -6.75
C LYS A 295 4.01 23.15 -5.84
N SER A 296 3.50 24.33 -6.20
CA SER A 296 3.59 25.54 -5.37
C SER A 296 3.00 25.39 -3.97
N THR A 297 1.99 24.53 -3.78
CA THR A 297 1.41 24.24 -2.46
C THR A 297 2.37 23.54 -1.50
N LEU A 298 3.46 22.95 -2.00
CA LEU A 298 4.44 22.20 -1.23
C LEU A 298 5.79 22.93 -1.09
N GLN A 299 5.86 24.21 -1.46
CA GLN A 299 7.09 25.01 -1.40
C GLN A 299 7.78 25.03 -0.03
N ASN A 300 7.00 24.85 1.06
CA ASN A 300 7.51 24.88 2.42
C ASN A 300 7.94 23.49 2.94
N LEU A 301 7.67 22.41 2.21
CA LEU A 301 8.02 21.05 2.63
C LEU A 301 9.49 20.76 2.30
N ALA A 302 10.26 20.26 3.26
CA ALA A 302 11.65 19.87 3.06
C ALA A 302 11.76 18.51 2.37
N ILE A 303 11.83 18.53 1.04
CA ILE A 303 11.74 17.34 0.18
C ILE A 303 13.01 16.46 0.27
N SER A 304 14.20 17.04 0.44
CA SER A 304 15.48 16.33 0.32
C SER A 304 15.75 15.29 1.41
N ASN A 305 15.15 15.42 2.60
CA ASN A 305 15.26 14.42 3.68
C ASN A 305 14.13 13.39 3.69
N LEU A 306 13.14 13.53 2.81
CA LEU A 306 11.99 12.63 2.78
C LEU A 306 12.25 11.45 1.86
N GLY A 307 11.97 10.25 2.33
CA GLY A 307 12.18 9.04 1.57
C GLY A 307 11.27 7.91 1.99
N ILE A 308 11.17 6.90 1.13
CA ILE A 308 10.38 5.71 1.43
C ILE A 308 10.96 5.00 2.66
N GLY A 309 10.11 4.77 3.67
CA GLY A 309 10.47 4.17 4.95
C GLY A 309 10.86 5.17 6.05
N VAL A 310 11.04 6.45 5.71
CA VAL A 310 11.33 7.51 6.67
C VAL A 310 10.08 8.37 6.86
N THR A 311 9.57 8.41 8.10
CA THR A 311 8.42 9.26 8.44
C THR A 311 8.87 10.68 8.74
N HIS A 312 8.16 11.67 8.21
CA HIS A 312 8.44 13.08 8.45
C HIS A 312 8.38 13.43 9.96
N PRO A 313 9.28 14.29 10.48
CA PRO A 313 9.32 14.74 11.87
C PRO A 313 7.98 15.23 12.44
N VAL A 314 7.14 15.87 11.61
CA VAL A 314 5.76 16.27 11.97
C VAL A 314 4.93 15.13 12.57
N TRP A 315 5.16 13.87 12.14
CA TRP A 315 4.51 12.68 12.71
C TRP A 315 5.46 11.87 13.61
N ALA A 316 6.77 11.87 13.33
CA ALA A 316 7.74 11.07 14.07
C ALA A 316 7.96 11.56 15.52
N THR A 317 7.77 12.85 15.78
CA THR A 317 7.99 13.50 17.09
C THR A 317 6.71 13.66 17.93
N VAL A 318 5.59 13.09 17.48
CA VAL A 318 4.27 13.25 18.12
C VAL A 318 4.08 12.17 19.18
N SER A 319 3.67 12.58 20.38
CA SER A 319 3.26 11.65 21.44
C SER A 319 1.93 10.97 21.10
N SER A 320 1.51 9.99 21.88
CA SER A 320 0.18 9.37 21.70
C SER A 320 -0.99 10.24 22.22
N SER A 321 -0.73 11.46 22.69
CA SER A 321 -1.78 12.33 23.24
C SER A 321 -2.66 12.91 22.12
N VAL A 322 -3.97 12.94 22.33
CA VAL A 322 -4.93 13.50 21.36
C VAL A 322 -4.64 14.98 21.09
N SER A 323 -4.22 15.73 22.12
CA SER A 323 -3.85 17.14 21.99
C SER A 323 -2.66 17.33 21.05
N ASP A 324 -1.59 16.54 21.22
CA ASP A 324 -0.41 16.67 20.36
C ASP A 324 -0.66 16.21 18.93
N ILE A 325 -1.51 15.20 18.75
CA ILE A 325 -1.94 14.76 17.43
C ILE A 325 -2.73 15.87 16.72
N ARG A 326 -3.65 16.56 17.41
CA ARG A 326 -4.37 17.71 16.84
C ARG A 326 -3.43 18.84 16.44
N LYS A 327 -2.45 19.17 17.28
CA LYS A 327 -1.41 20.17 16.94
C LYS A 327 -0.64 19.76 15.67
N ALA A 328 -0.26 18.48 15.58
CA ALA A 328 0.45 17.95 14.43
C ALA A 328 -0.39 17.98 13.14
N ILE A 329 -1.69 17.69 13.23
CA ILE A 329 -2.62 17.78 12.09
C ILE A 329 -2.73 19.22 11.58
N THR A 330 -2.79 20.20 12.47
CA THR A 330 -2.81 21.61 12.07
C THR A 330 -1.53 21.96 11.32
N LYS A 331 -0.37 21.58 11.87
CA LYS A 331 0.92 21.83 11.22
C LYS A 331 1.07 21.07 9.89
N SER A 332 0.63 19.82 9.80
CA SER A 332 0.69 19.04 8.56
C SER A 332 -0.17 19.63 7.44
N ARG A 333 -1.28 20.30 7.78
CA ARG A 333 -2.09 21.05 6.82
C ARG A 333 -1.39 22.32 6.33
N MET A 334 -0.64 23.00 7.19
CA MET A 334 0.20 24.14 6.79
C MET A 334 1.35 23.69 5.88
N LEU A 335 2.02 22.58 6.22
CA LEU A 335 3.09 21.96 5.43
C LEU A 335 2.64 21.58 4.01
N THR A 336 1.42 21.06 3.89
CA THR A 336 0.88 20.58 2.61
C THR A 336 0.15 21.65 1.79
N GLY A 337 0.12 22.89 2.27
CA GLY A 337 -0.64 23.98 1.64
C GLY A 337 -2.16 23.79 1.67
N THR A 338 -2.67 22.93 2.57
CA THR A 338 -4.10 22.60 2.67
C THR A 338 -4.83 23.33 3.79
N TYR A 339 -4.09 24.06 4.63
CA TYR A 339 -4.62 24.97 5.64
C TYR A 339 -5.47 26.06 4.98
N LEU A 340 -6.65 26.35 5.56
CA LEU A 340 -7.64 27.22 4.94
C LEU A 340 -7.37 28.68 5.34
N LEU A 341 -6.98 29.49 4.37
CA LEU A 341 -6.66 30.91 4.48
C LEU A 341 -7.51 31.71 3.48
N GLN A 342 -7.74 33.02 3.69
CA GLN A 342 -8.50 33.82 2.72
C GLN A 342 -7.84 33.86 1.34
N ALA A 343 -6.50 33.97 1.25
CA ALA A 343 -5.81 33.91 -0.03
C ALA A 343 -6.08 32.59 -0.79
N HIS A 344 -6.26 31.48 -0.07
CA HIS A 344 -6.67 30.22 -0.67
C HIS A 344 -8.15 30.25 -1.09
N ARG A 345 -9.05 30.76 -0.23
CA ARG A 345 -10.48 30.87 -0.55
C ARG A 345 -10.73 31.72 -1.79
N HIS A 346 -10.06 32.87 -1.89
CA HIS A 346 -10.08 33.73 -3.07
C HIS A 346 -9.73 32.96 -4.35
N ARG A 347 -8.61 32.23 -4.36
CA ARG A 347 -8.20 31.43 -5.53
C ARG A 347 -9.19 30.31 -5.86
N PHE A 348 -9.75 29.65 -4.84
CA PHE A 348 -10.69 28.52 -5.04
C PHE A 348 -12.07 28.99 -5.54
N ASN A 349 -12.52 30.16 -5.12
CA ASN A 349 -13.80 30.74 -5.51
C ASN A 349 -13.66 31.72 -6.69
N GLN A 350 -12.70 31.50 -7.59
CA GLN A 350 -12.52 32.30 -8.81
C GLN A 350 -12.50 33.83 -8.57
N ALA A 351 -11.85 34.25 -7.50
CA ALA A 351 -11.71 35.65 -7.07
C ALA A 351 -12.97 36.33 -6.50
N GLU A 352 -14.05 35.60 -6.22
CA GLU A 352 -15.28 36.16 -5.62
C GLU A 352 -15.13 36.53 -4.13
N VAL A 353 -14.20 35.89 -3.42
CA VAL A 353 -13.95 36.15 -1.99
C VAL A 353 -12.76 37.08 -1.83
N ASP A 354 -12.86 38.10 -0.99
CA ASP A 354 -11.76 39.02 -0.69
C ASP A 354 -10.51 38.26 -0.16
N PRO A 355 -9.31 38.42 -0.78
CA PRO A 355 -8.09 37.77 -0.31
C PRO A 355 -7.49 38.43 0.94
N PHE A 356 -7.92 39.64 1.30
CA PHE A 356 -7.41 40.37 2.46
C PHE A 356 -7.79 39.68 3.76
N CYS A 357 -6.94 39.83 4.77
CA CYS A 357 -7.25 39.28 6.08
C CYS A 357 -8.48 39.97 6.69
N PRO A 358 -9.49 39.23 7.18
CA PRO A 358 -10.76 39.80 7.63
C PRO A 358 -10.60 40.83 8.75
N ASN A 359 -9.55 40.69 9.56
CA ASN A 359 -9.34 41.50 10.76
C ASN A 359 -8.36 42.67 10.54
N CYS A 360 -7.27 42.49 9.78
CA CYS A 360 -6.30 43.58 9.55
C CYS A 360 -6.63 44.39 8.30
N ARG A 361 -7.21 43.78 7.25
CA ARG A 361 -7.58 44.39 5.96
C ARG A 361 -6.44 45.11 5.20
N THR A 362 -5.18 44.96 5.62
CA THR A 362 -4.03 45.64 5.02
C THR A 362 -3.22 44.76 4.07
N GLU A 363 -3.12 43.47 4.35
CA GLU A 363 -2.35 42.49 3.56
C GLU A 363 -3.22 41.25 3.29
N THR A 364 -2.86 40.49 2.25
CA THR A 364 -3.53 39.22 1.92
C THR A 364 -3.30 38.19 3.04
N GLU A 365 -4.33 37.43 3.39
CA GLU A 365 -4.17 36.39 4.41
C GLU A 365 -3.50 35.15 3.80
N ASP A 366 -2.17 35.16 3.76
CA ASP A 366 -1.37 33.99 3.46
C ASP A 366 -0.71 33.41 4.72
N LEU A 367 0.02 32.30 4.55
CA LEU A 367 0.65 31.61 5.68
C LEU A 367 1.74 32.47 6.34
N CYS A 368 2.49 33.23 5.54
CA CYS A 368 3.55 34.11 6.04
C CYS A 368 2.95 35.23 6.89
N HIS A 369 1.88 35.86 6.42
CA HIS A 369 1.15 36.91 7.11
C HIS A 369 0.62 36.43 8.48
N VAL A 370 -0.06 35.28 8.50
CA VAL A 370 -0.62 34.69 9.72
C VAL A 370 0.47 34.33 10.73
N LEU A 371 1.58 33.74 10.27
CA LEU A 371 2.63 33.28 11.17
C LEU A 371 3.60 34.38 11.61
N THR A 372 3.78 35.47 10.87
CA THR A 372 4.87 36.44 11.14
C THR A 372 4.43 37.88 11.41
N THR A 373 3.39 38.41 10.76
CA THR A 373 3.10 39.86 10.78
C THR A 373 1.76 40.26 11.39
N PHE A 374 0.71 39.46 11.25
CA PHE A 374 -0.61 39.71 11.83
C PHE A 374 -0.68 40.32 13.27
N PRO A 375 -1.12 41.58 13.43
CA PRO A 375 -1.05 42.34 14.69
C PRO A 375 -1.81 41.73 15.88
N LEU A 376 -2.99 41.14 15.67
CA LEU A 376 -3.80 40.57 16.76
C LEU A 376 -3.17 39.34 17.44
N TYR A 377 -2.19 38.70 16.79
CA TYR A 377 -1.45 37.57 17.38
C TYR A 377 -0.13 38.00 18.00
N MET A 378 0.23 39.29 18.00
CA MET A 378 1.54 39.79 18.42
C MET A 378 1.95 39.27 19.81
N ASN A 379 1.09 39.35 20.82
CA ASN A 379 1.39 38.90 22.18
C ASN A 379 1.70 37.39 22.25
N ILE A 380 0.89 36.58 21.57
CA ILE A 380 1.02 35.11 21.59
C ILE A 380 2.22 34.67 20.76
N ARG A 381 2.43 35.33 19.61
CA ARG A 381 3.60 35.07 18.78
C ARG A 381 4.87 35.43 19.52
N MET A 382 4.96 36.60 20.14
CA MET A 382 6.15 36.98 20.91
C MET A 382 6.40 36.01 22.06
N ALA A 383 5.36 35.58 22.78
CA ALA A 383 5.50 34.61 23.87
C ALA A 383 6.00 33.23 23.40
N LEU A 384 5.54 32.74 22.24
CA LEU A 384 5.87 31.39 21.74
C LEU A 384 7.07 31.35 20.79
N TYR A 385 7.33 32.45 20.07
CA TYR A 385 8.46 32.57 19.14
C TYR A 385 9.77 32.86 19.86
N THR A 386 9.76 33.66 20.92
CA THR A 386 10.97 33.99 21.70
C THR A 386 11.72 32.73 22.18
N PRO A 387 11.04 31.72 22.77
CA PRO A 387 11.69 30.44 23.11
C PRO A 387 12.28 29.71 21.89
N ILE A 388 11.58 29.71 20.75
CA ILE A 388 12.07 29.07 19.51
C ILE A 388 13.35 29.77 19.03
N LYS A 389 13.33 31.11 18.96
CA LYS A 389 14.48 31.92 18.55
C LYS A 389 15.66 31.73 19.49
N ASN A 390 15.45 31.81 20.80
CA ASN A 390 16.51 31.63 21.79
C ASN A 390 17.14 30.24 21.72
N PHE A 391 16.31 29.19 21.53
CA PHE A 391 16.83 27.84 21.34
C PHE A 391 17.66 27.72 20.06
N ILE A 392 17.22 28.32 18.94
CA ILE A 392 17.99 28.29 17.71
C ILE A 392 19.31 29.07 17.85
N LEU A 393 19.30 30.25 18.47
CA LEU A 393 20.50 31.02 18.79
C LEU A 393 21.47 30.29 19.74
N SER A 394 20.97 29.38 20.59
CA SER A 394 21.86 28.50 21.36
C SER A 394 22.58 27.45 20.52
N ILE A 395 22.12 27.22 19.28
CA ILE A 395 22.63 26.22 18.35
C ILE A 395 23.45 26.86 17.22
N ILE A 396 23.10 28.08 16.80
CA ILE A 396 23.76 28.82 15.71
C ILE A 396 24.21 30.20 16.19
N SER A 397 25.29 30.74 15.62
CA SER A 397 25.76 32.10 15.93
C SER A 397 24.75 33.17 15.52
N GLU A 398 24.72 34.29 16.26
CA GLU A 398 23.87 35.45 15.96
C GLU A 398 24.07 36.01 14.54
N THR A 399 25.31 35.95 14.03
CA THR A 399 25.65 36.35 12.66
C THR A 399 24.90 35.51 11.62
N LYS A 400 25.00 34.18 11.71
CA LYS A 400 24.23 33.24 10.87
C LYS A 400 22.72 33.47 10.96
N TRP A 401 22.21 33.77 12.16
CA TRP A 401 20.79 34.09 12.32
C TRP A 401 20.41 35.34 11.54
N ALA A 402 21.16 36.44 11.68
CA ALA A 402 20.93 37.67 10.96
C ALA A 402 21.01 37.47 9.44
N THR A 403 21.95 36.67 8.95
CA THR A 403 22.09 36.42 7.51
C THR A 403 20.91 35.65 6.92
N HIS A 404 20.41 34.60 7.59
CA HIS A 404 19.44 33.67 6.99
C HIS A 404 17.98 33.89 7.42
N PHE A 405 17.73 34.55 8.56
CA PHE A 405 16.38 34.75 9.10
C PHE A 405 15.98 36.22 9.17
N SER A 406 16.53 37.06 8.29
CA SER A 406 16.10 38.46 8.13
C SER A 406 14.76 38.60 7.39
N ASN A 407 14.44 37.66 6.49
CA ASN A 407 13.17 37.67 5.76
C ASN A 407 12.06 36.94 6.54
N ARG A 408 10.85 37.50 6.50
CA ARG A 408 9.61 36.92 7.02
C ARG A 408 9.31 35.56 6.40
N ASP A 409 9.57 35.39 5.10
CA ASP A 409 9.34 34.10 4.42
C ASP A 409 10.25 33.00 4.95
N ALA A 410 11.52 33.31 5.20
CA ALA A 410 12.46 32.35 5.80
C ALA A 410 12.03 31.95 7.21
N ILE A 411 11.51 32.90 8.00
CA ILE A 411 10.93 32.62 9.33
C ILE A 411 9.67 31.74 9.20
N CYS A 412 8.80 32.02 8.22
CA CYS A 412 7.62 31.21 7.94
C CYS A 412 8.02 29.77 7.60
N THR A 413 8.95 29.58 6.66
CA THR A 413 9.46 28.26 6.30
C THR A 413 10.12 27.58 7.49
N LEU A 414 10.85 28.29 8.36
CA LEU A 414 11.49 27.72 9.55
C LEU A 414 10.46 27.17 10.54
N ILE A 415 9.38 27.91 10.75
CA ILE A 415 8.29 27.51 11.66
C ILE A 415 7.53 26.32 11.06
N VAL A 416 7.27 26.33 9.76
CA VAL A 416 6.49 25.30 9.07
C VAL A 416 7.30 24.01 8.89
N ASP A 417 8.56 24.10 8.44
CA ASP A 417 9.48 22.97 8.31
C ASP A 417 10.94 23.38 8.55
N CYS A 418 11.43 23.13 9.77
CA CYS A 418 12.80 23.45 10.13
C CYS A 418 13.86 22.62 9.37
N GLN A 419 13.47 21.51 8.74
CA GLN A 419 14.41 20.66 8.01
C GLN A 419 14.99 21.34 6.76
N ASN A 420 14.28 22.30 6.14
CA ASN A 420 14.80 23.03 4.99
C ASN A 420 16.15 23.70 5.29
N PHE A 421 16.31 24.20 6.51
CA PHE A 421 17.54 24.86 6.95
C PHE A 421 18.60 23.87 7.46
N ALA A 422 18.19 22.64 7.82
CA ALA A 422 19.13 21.57 8.13
C ALA A 422 19.84 21.07 6.87
N ASN A 423 19.16 21.10 5.72
CA ASN A 423 19.70 20.65 4.43
C ASN A 423 20.70 21.63 3.82
N LEU A 424 20.60 22.90 4.21
CA LEU A 424 21.50 23.97 3.78
C LEU A 424 22.67 24.16 4.76
N ASP A 425 22.85 23.25 5.72
CA ASP A 425 23.84 23.34 6.82
C ASP A 425 23.76 24.65 7.65
N ILE A 426 22.60 25.31 7.60
CA ILE A 426 22.31 26.52 8.39
C ILE A 426 22.03 26.12 9.84
N ILE A 427 21.20 25.09 10.04
CA ILE A 427 20.94 24.47 11.34
C ILE A 427 21.63 23.10 11.37
N PRO A 428 22.34 22.74 12.45
CA PRO A 428 22.93 21.42 12.59
C PRO A 428 21.90 20.30 12.41
N ASN A 429 22.21 19.35 11.53
CA ASN A 429 21.36 18.18 11.25
C ASN A 429 21.42 17.14 12.38
N ASN A 430 21.02 17.54 13.59
CA ASN A 430 20.93 16.68 14.76
C ASN A 430 19.45 16.34 15.04
N PRO A 431 19.02 15.07 14.95
CA PRO A 431 17.63 14.66 15.13
C PRO A 431 17.00 15.11 16.44
N GLY A 432 17.76 15.13 17.54
CA GLY A 432 17.28 15.56 18.85
C GLY A 432 17.02 17.06 18.92
N LYS A 433 17.89 17.87 18.29
CA LYS A 433 17.72 19.33 18.21
C LYS A 433 16.58 19.71 17.27
N LEU A 434 16.53 19.10 16.09
CA LEU A 434 15.44 19.29 15.11
C LEU A 434 14.09 18.86 15.69
N GLY A 435 14.04 17.75 16.44
CA GLY A 435 12.81 17.31 17.11
C GLY A 435 12.30 18.30 18.16
N LYS A 436 13.19 18.98 18.89
CA LYS A 436 12.81 20.06 19.83
C LYS A 436 12.24 21.27 19.09
N ILE A 437 12.88 21.71 18.01
CA ILE A 437 12.38 22.83 17.17
C ILE A 437 11.01 22.46 16.58
N GLU A 438 10.86 21.24 16.08
CA GLU A 438 9.62 20.72 15.52
C GLU A 438 8.48 20.70 16.56
N ASN A 439 8.78 20.31 17.80
CA ASN A 439 7.78 20.31 18.87
C ASN A 439 7.33 21.74 19.25
N MET A 440 8.27 22.67 19.42
CA MET A 440 7.95 24.06 19.78
C MET A 440 7.17 24.76 18.66
N SER A 441 7.61 24.60 17.41
CA SER A 441 6.92 25.15 16.23
C SER A 441 5.53 24.55 16.02
N ARG A 442 5.34 23.25 16.33
CA ARG A 442 4.02 22.62 16.33
C ARG A 442 3.06 23.26 17.34
N ILE A 443 3.53 23.57 18.55
CA ILE A 443 2.72 24.28 19.55
C ILE A 443 2.38 25.69 19.03
N TYR A 444 3.38 26.40 18.50
CA TYR A 444 3.22 27.73 17.90
C TYR A 444 2.11 27.77 16.82
N CYS A 445 2.19 26.88 15.82
CA CYS A 445 1.21 26.80 14.74
C CYS A 445 -0.20 26.52 15.26
N TYR A 446 -0.34 25.68 16.29
CA TYR A 446 -1.65 25.31 16.83
C TYR A 446 -2.28 26.43 17.67
N GLU A 447 -1.53 27.13 18.50
CA GLU A 447 -2.07 28.25 19.29
C GLU A 447 -2.52 29.41 18.40
N ILE A 448 -1.77 29.70 17.33
CA ILE A 448 -2.20 30.67 16.30
C ILE A 448 -3.50 30.20 15.64
N HIS A 449 -3.57 28.93 15.25
CA HIS A 449 -4.78 28.37 14.67
C HIS A 449 -5.99 28.49 15.60
N LYS A 450 -5.84 28.17 16.89
CA LYS A 450 -6.91 28.27 17.89
C LYS A 450 -7.41 29.71 18.03
N LYS A 451 -6.49 30.67 18.06
CA LYS A 451 -6.82 32.10 18.16
C LYS A 451 -7.51 32.64 16.91
N ARG A 452 -7.09 32.17 15.74
CA ARG A 452 -7.74 32.49 14.47
C ARG A 452 -9.18 31.98 14.43
N LEU A 453 -9.41 30.74 14.85
CA LEU A 453 -10.78 30.20 14.93
C LEU A 453 -11.65 30.95 15.94
N SER A 454 -11.11 31.39 17.07
CA SER A 454 -11.87 32.18 18.05
C SER A 454 -12.15 33.62 17.62
N ALA A 455 -11.49 34.11 16.57
CA ALA A 455 -11.71 35.45 16.01
C ALA A 455 -12.64 35.45 14.79
N GLU A 456 -12.97 34.26 14.25
CA GLU A 456 -13.94 34.05 13.16
C GLU A 456 -15.36 33.78 13.69
N ILE A 457 -15.52 33.52 15.00
CA ILE A 457 -16.78 33.40 15.75
C ILE A 457 -17.02 34.73 16.47
#